data_AF-A0A258YB85-F1
#
_entry.id   AF-A0A258YB85-F1
#
_cell.length_a   1.000
_cell.length_b   1.000
_cell.length_c   1.000
_cell.angle_alpha   90.00
_cell.angle_beta   90.00
_cell.angle_gamma   90.00
#
_symmetry.space_group_name_H-M   'P 1'
#
loop_
_entity.id
_entity.type
_entity.pdbx_description
1 polymer ?
#
loop_
_entity_poly.entity_id
_entity_poly.type
_entity_poly.pdbx_seq_one_letter_code
_entity_poly.pdbx_strand_id
1 'polypeptide(L)'
;MSHIQHSNEPTTENFRDRIATVDESGKRKWIFAHQPKGRFYSIRTILSWFYFVIFFGLPFIQIDGRPLFLFNIPNAKFIIFGKVFWPQDFFIFGMTMIT
;
A
#
# COMPACT_ATOMS: atom_id res chain seq x y z
N MET A 1 36.55 -66.04 5.87
CA MET A 1 35.46 -65.85 6.84
C MET A 1 35.26 -64.34 7.00
N SER A 2 34.21 -63.82 6.38
CA SER A 2 33.60 -62.46 6.46
C SER A 2 34.50 -61.22 6.68
N HIS A 3 34.85 -60.53 5.58
CA HIS A 3 35.08 -59.08 5.61
C HIS A 3 33.71 -58.38 5.70
N ILE A 4 33.43 -57.72 6.83
CA ILE A 4 32.23 -56.90 7.00
C ILE A 4 32.52 -55.54 6.38
N GLN A 5 31.88 -55.27 5.24
CA GLN A 5 31.83 -53.96 4.61
C GLN A 5 30.93 -53.06 5.46
N HIS A 6 31.49 -52.03 6.10
CA HIS A 6 30.69 -50.95 6.67
C HIS A 6 30.15 -50.09 5.53
N SER A 7 28.93 -50.36 5.08
CA SER A 7 28.18 -49.47 4.20
C SER A 7 27.65 -48.28 5.01
N ASN A 8 28.51 -47.31 5.30
CA ASN A 8 28.07 -45.98 5.72
C ASN A 8 27.78 -45.16 4.46
N GLU A 9 26.64 -45.42 3.83
CA GLU A 9 26.09 -44.56 2.78
C GLU A 9 24.82 -43.89 3.34
N PRO A 10 24.94 -42.71 3.98
CA PRO A 10 23.81 -41.82 4.07
C PRO A 10 23.76 -41.02 2.76
N THR A 11 23.17 -41.59 1.69
CA THR A 11 22.74 -40.79 0.53
C THR A 11 21.49 -39.99 0.89
N THR A 12 21.62 -39.17 1.92
CA THR A 12 20.69 -38.12 2.30
C THR A 12 21.53 -36.86 2.47
N GLU A 13 22.02 -36.35 1.34
CA GLU A 13 22.51 -34.98 1.16
C GLU A 13 21.71 -34.03 2.05
N ASN A 14 22.37 -33.55 3.10
CA ASN A 14 21.79 -32.90 4.27
C ASN A 14 20.91 -31.70 3.92
N PHE A 15 19.59 -31.90 3.84
CA PHE A 15 18.62 -30.79 3.78
C PHE A 15 18.77 -29.81 4.96
N ARG A 16 19.34 -30.29 6.08
CA ARG A 16 19.62 -29.51 7.29
C ARG A 16 20.91 -28.69 7.22
N ASP A 17 21.86 -29.04 6.36
CA ASP A 17 23.16 -28.35 6.26
C ASP A 17 23.19 -27.30 5.14
N ARG A 18 22.14 -27.18 4.33
CA ARG A 18 22.04 -26.16 3.29
C ARG A 18 21.42 -24.87 3.84
N ILE A 19 22.18 -23.78 3.81
CA ILE A 19 21.65 -22.45 4.11
C ILE A 19 20.71 -22.05 2.97
N ALA A 20 19.44 -21.75 3.28
CA ALA A 20 18.40 -21.42 2.28
C ALA A 20 18.72 -20.23 1.35
N THR A 21 19.74 -19.44 1.70
CA THR A 21 20.19 -18.24 0.96
C THR A 21 21.45 -18.52 0.12
N VAL A 22 21.92 -19.76 0.04
CA VAL A 22 23.15 -20.15 -0.67
C VAL A 22 22.82 -21.22 -1.72
N ASP A 23 23.32 -21.02 -2.94
CA ASP A 23 23.19 -21.94 -4.07
C ASP A 23 24.18 -23.11 -3.96
N GLU A 24 24.01 -24.17 -4.76
CA GLU A 24 24.85 -25.39 -4.68
C GLU A 24 26.36 -25.13 -4.85
N SER A 25 26.70 -24.04 -5.54
CA SER A 25 28.09 -23.56 -5.74
C SER A 25 28.65 -22.70 -4.60
N GLY A 26 27.92 -22.51 -3.50
CA GLY A 26 28.34 -21.64 -2.37
C GLY A 26 28.07 -20.14 -2.59
N LYS A 27 27.42 -19.77 -3.70
CA LYS A 27 27.10 -18.37 -4.03
C LYS A 27 25.79 -17.91 -3.37
N ARG A 28 25.71 -16.64 -2.96
CA ARG A 28 24.49 -16.05 -2.35
C ARG A 28 23.35 -15.94 -3.35
N LYS A 29 22.19 -16.51 -2.99
CA LYS A 29 20.91 -16.40 -3.71
C LYS A 29 20.10 -15.24 -3.12
N TRP A 30 19.94 -14.17 -3.89
CA TRP A 30 19.13 -13.02 -3.48
C TRP A 30 17.65 -13.28 -3.76
N ILE A 31 16.80 -13.06 -2.75
CA ILE A 31 15.34 -13.11 -2.90
C ILE A 31 14.84 -11.69 -3.18
N PHE A 32 14.08 -11.54 -4.27
CA PHE A 32 13.45 -10.28 -4.65
C PHE A 32 11.94 -10.39 -4.51
N ALA A 33 11.29 -9.28 -4.11
CA ALA A 33 9.84 -9.21 -4.08
C ALA A 33 9.27 -9.34 -5.49
N HIS A 34 8.27 -10.20 -5.66
CA HIS A 34 7.59 -10.35 -6.93
C HIS A 34 6.58 -9.21 -7.12
N GLN A 35 6.76 -8.39 -8.16
CA GLN A 35 5.77 -7.36 -8.50
C GLN A 35 4.52 -8.03 -9.09
N PRO A 36 3.34 -7.90 -8.47
CA PRO A 36 2.12 -8.49 -9.00
C PRO A 36 1.77 -7.82 -10.34
N LYS A 37 1.48 -8.62 -11.35
CA LYS A 37 1.06 -8.17 -12.69
C LYS A 37 -0.36 -8.64 -12.96
N GLY A 38 -1.20 -7.76 -13.50
CA GLY A 38 -2.57 -8.12 -13.87
C GLY A 38 -3.49 -6.91 -14.03
N ARG A 39 -4.65 -7.15 -14.63
CA ARG A 39 -5.67 -6.11 -14.91
C ARG A 39 -6.08 -5.35 -13.64
N PHE A 40 -6.38 -6.07 -12.56
CA PHE A 40 -6.78 -5.46 -11.29
C PHE A 40 -5.67 -4.61 -10.65
N TYR A 41 -4.40 -5.03 -10.78
CA TYR A 41 -3.27 -4.26 -10.28
C TYR A 41 -3.09 -2.95 -11.06
N SER A 42 -3.24 -2.98 -12.39
CA SER A 42 -3.17 -1.79 -13.23
C SER A 42 -4.34 -0.84 -12.96
N ILE A 43 -5.57 -1.35 -12.84
CA ILE A 43 -6.76 -0.53 -12.52
C ILE A 43 -6.60 0.16 -11.16
N ARG A 44 -6.21 -0.59 -10.12
CA ARG A 44 -5.93 -0.01 -8.79
C ARG A 44 -4.91 1.11 -8.88
N THR A 45 -3.83 0.88 -9.62
CA THR A 45 -2.75 1.87 -9.78
C THR A 45 -3.26 3.15 -10.46
N ILE A 46 -4.05 3.02 -11.53
CA ILE A 46 -4.67 4.16 -12.22
C ILE A 46 -5.63 4.90 -11.29
N LEU A 47 -6.49 4.19 -10.57
CA LEU A 47 -7.40 4.78 -9.59
C LEU A 47 -6.65 5.53 -8.48
N SER A 48 -5.54 4.99 -7.98
CA SER A 48 -4.71 5.68 -6.98
C SER A 48 -4.15 6.99 -7.53
N TRP A 49 -3.60 6.97 -8.74
CA TRP A 49 -3.09 8.19 -9.39
C TRP A 49 -4.19 9.20 -9.65
N PHE A 50 -5.34 8.76 -10.15
CA PHE A 50 -6.51 9.60 -10.34
C PHE A 50 -6.98 10.25 -9.02
N TYR A 51 -7.08 9.46 -7.95
CA TYR A 51 -7.43 9.95 -6.63
C TYR A 51 -6.44 11.02 -6.15
N PHE A 52 -5.14 10.81 -6.30
CA PHE A 52 -4.14 11.80 -5.88
C PHE A 52 -4.25 13.09 -6.69
N VAL A 53 -4.39 13.00 -8.01
CA VAL A 53 -4.56 14.19 -8.86
C VAL A 53 -5.78 15.01 -8.43
N ILE A 54 -6.90 14.35 -8.16
CA ILE A 54 -8.10 15.03 -7.67
C ILE A 54 -7.85 15.60 -6.28
N PHE A 55 -7.40 14.80 -5.33
CA PHE A 55 -7.23 15.20 -3.94
C PHE A 55 -6.33 16.44 -3.80
N PHE A 56 -5.21 16.46 -4.52
CA PHE A 56 -4.32 17.62 -4.51
C PHE A 56 -4.79 18.75 -5.42
N GLY A 57 -5.51 18.46 -6.51
CA GLY A 57 -6.03 19.48 -7.43
C GLY A 57 -7.25 20.25 -6.90
N LEU A 58 -8.09 19.58 -6.11
CA LEU A 58 -9.33 20.13 -5.54
C LEU A 58 -9.17 21.49 -4.84
N PRO A 59 -8.23 21.73 -3.91
CA PRO A 59 -8.09 23.04 -3.25
C PRO A 59 -7.70 24.18 -4.19
N PHE A 60 -7.09 23.87 -5.35
CA PHE A 60 -6.66 24.89 -6.33
C PHE A 60 -7.78 25.26 -7.32
N ILE A 61 -8.80 24.41 -7.47
CA ILE A 61 -9.95 24.70 -8.32
C ILE A 61 -10.85 25.67 -7.56
N GLN A 62 -11.12 26.83 -8.17
CA GLN A 62 -11.97 27.87 -7.60
C GLN A 62 -13.29 27.97 -8.39
N ILE A 63 -14.41 28.01 -7.67
CA ILE A 63 -15.75 28.27 -8.22
C ILE A 63 -16.26 29.55 -7.55
N ASP A 64 -16.72 30.52 -8.35
CA ASP A 64 -17.26 31.81 -7.86
C ASP A 64 -16.29 32.58 -6.95
N GLY A 65 -14.98 32.51 -7.23
CA GLY A 65 -13.93 33.16 -6.45
C GLY A 65 -13.61 32.49 -5.11
N ARG A 66 -14.14 31.28 -4.85
CA ARG A 66 -13.86 30.49 -3.65
C ARG A 66 -13.21 29.15 -4.05
N PRO A 67 -12.12 28.74 -3.38
CA PRO A 67 -11.58 27.39 -3.58
C PRO A 67 -12.61 26.33 -3.20
N LEU A 68 -12.61 25.19 -3.90
CA LEU A 68 -13.51 24.08 -3.57
C LEU A 68 -13.27 23.56 -2.16
N PHE A 69 -12.01 23.45 -1.75
CA PHE A 69 -11.62 23.04 -0.41
C PHE A 69 -10.68 24.07 0.21
N LEU A 70 -11.06 24.61 1.37
CA LEU A 70 -10.23 25.50 2.19
C LEU A 70 -10.40 25.15 3.66
N PHE A 71 -9.30 24.82 4.32
CA PHE A 71 -9.28 24.57 5.76
C PHE A 71 -8.48 25.67 6.46
N ASN A 72 -9.16 26.76 6.83
CA ASN A 72 -8.56 27.84 7.59
C ASN A 72 -8.92 27.70 9.07
N ILE A 73 -8.12 26.92 9.79
CA ILE A 73 -8.31 26.63 11.23
C ILE A 73 -8.27 27.92 12.07
N PRO A 74 -7.30 28.85 11.88
CA PRO A 74 -7.24 30.07 12.69
C PRO A 74 -8.51 30.94 12.63
N ASN A 75 -9.13 31.02 11.44
CA ASN A 75 -10.34 31.83 11.24
C ASN A 75 -11.62 30.98 11.30
N ALA A 76 -11.53 29.70 11.69
CA ALA A 76 -12.63 28.73 11.65
C ALA A 76 -13.44 28.75 10.33
N LYS A 77 -12.76 29.04 9.21
CA LYS A 77 -13.37 29.20 7.89
C LYS A 77 -13.09 27.94 7.08
N PHE A 78 -14.09 27.09 7.03
CA PHE A 78 -14.06 25.87 6.24
C PHE A 78 -14.86 26.09 4.97
N ILE A 79 -14.27 25.81 3.82
CA ILE A 79 -15.00 25.77 2.54
C ILE A 79 -14.93 24.34 2.05
N ILE A 80 -16.10 23.74 1.81
CA ILE A 80 -16.25 22.38 1.30
C ILE A 80 -17.16 22.45 0.07
N PHE A 81 -16.68 21.97 -1.07
CA PHE A 81 -17.35 22.08 -2.37
C PHE A 81 -17.80 23.51 -2.73
N GLY A 82 -16.99 24.52 -2.36
CA GLY A 82 -17.29 25.94 -2.63
C GLY A 82 -18.32 26.57 -1.69
N LYS A 83 -18.92 25.81 -0.77
CA LYS A 83 -19.83 26.32 0.27
C LYS A 83 -19.07 26.58 1.56
N VAL A 84 -19.39 27.70 2.22
CA VAL A 84 -18.82 28.04 3.53
C VAL A 84 -19.51 27.17 4.57
N PHE A 85 -18.73 26.40 5.32
CA PHE A 85 -19.17 25.51 6.37
C PHE A 85 -18.88 26.16 7.72
N TRP A 86 -19.93 26.50 8.46
CA TRP A 86 -19.81 27.12 9.78
C TRP A 86 -19.83 26.09 10.89
N PRO A 87 -19.30 26.41 12.10
CA PRO A 87 -19.35 25.50 13.24
C PRO A 87 -20.76 24.97 13.59
N GLN A 88 -21.83 25.74 13.34
CA GLN A 88 -23.21 25.28 13.55
C GLN A 88 -23.67 24.18 12.57
N ASP A 89 -23.07 24.11 11.38
CA ASP A 89 -23.47 23.18 10.32
C ASP A 89 -22.99 21.75 10.64
N PHE A 90 -22.09 21.57 11.61
CA PHE A 90 -21.63 20.25 12.05
C PHE A 90 -22.76 19.34 12.54
N PHE A 91 -23.87 19.91 13.03
CA PHE A 91 -25.04 19.12 13.43
C PHE A 91 -25.67 18.36 12.25
N ILE A 92 -25.58 18.91 11.04
CA ILE A 92 -26.10 18.25 9.82
C ILE A 92 -25.36 16.92 9.60
N PHE A 93 -24.03 16.89 9.78
CA PHE A 93 -23.27 15.64 9.68
C PHE A 93 -23.73 14.60 10.72
N GLY A 94 -24.00 15.03 11.95
CA GLY A 94 -24.52 14.14 12.99
C GLY A 94 -25.88 13.53 12.63
N MET A 95 -26.82 14.34 12.13
CA MET A 95 -28.12 13.83 11.68
C MET A 95 -28.01 12.90 10.47
N THR A 96 -27.16 13.21 9.49
CA THR A 96 -26.93 12.37 8.30
C THR A 96 -26.23 11.04 8.63
N MET A 97 -25.44 10.97 9.70
CA MET A 97 -24.83 9.71 10.12
C MET A 97 -25.81 8.80 10.88
N ILE A 98 -26.78 9.39 11.57
CA ILE A 98 -27.76 8.65 12.38
C ILE A 98 -28.96 8.22 11.54
N THR A 99 -29.39 9.07 10.60
CA THR A 99 -30.53 8.80 9.70
C THR A 99 -30.07 7.97 8.51
#